data_AF-A0A1B7Z4C5-F1
#
_entry.id   AF-A0A1B7Z4C5-F1
#
_cell.length_a   1.000
_cell.length_b   1.000
_cell.length_c   1.000
_cell.angle_alpha   90.00
_cell.angle_beta   90.00
_cell.angle_gamma   90.00
#
_symmetry.space_group_name_H-M   'P 1'
#
loop_
_entity.id
_entity.type
_entity.pdbx_description
1 polymer ?
#
loop_
_entity_poly.entity_id
_entity_poly.type
_entity_poly.pdbx_seq_one_letter_code
_entity_poly.pdbx_strand_id
1 'polypeptide(L)'
;MKGLQEIKSAIDIYVNGTNKSALEVVEALNKYYFNKAVTAEITLYKKKKKKVAQITKDLKISHRRFYKILEDKKVEFTKYNKTKEDEQ
;
A
#
# COMPACT_ATOMS: atom_id res chain seq x y z
N MET A 1 -1.08 6.11 26.21
CA MET A 1 -0.55 4.82 25.69
C MET A 1 0.97 4.92 25.64
N LYS A 2 1.70 4.11 26.42
CA LYS A 2 3.18 4.16 26.49
C LYS A 2 3.85 4.12 25.11
N GLY A 3 3.34 3.27 24.20
CA GLY A 3 3.90 3.13 22.85
C GLY A 3 3.83 4.36 21.95
N LEU A 4 2.80 5.20 22.04
CA LEU A 4 2.73 6.41 21.19
C LEU A 4 3.78 7.45 21.63
N GLN A 5 4.00 7.54 22.95
CA GLN A 5 5.00 8.43 23.52
C GLN A 5 6.42 7.97 23.15
N GLU A 6 6.68 6.67 23.19
CA GLU A 6 7.95 6.07 22.75
C GLU A 6 8.23 6.32 21.27
N ILE A 7 7.23 6.13 20.40
CA ILE A 7 7.35 6.41 18.95
C ILE A 7 7.65 7.89 18.72
N LYS A 8 6.94 8.79 19.42
CA LYS A 8 7.19 10.23 19.33
C LYS A 8 8.62 10.56 19.74
N SER A 9 9.09 10.05 20.87
CA SER A 9 10.46 10.27 21.34
C SER A 9 11.51 9.76 20.35
N ALA A 10 11.30 8.59 19.73
CA ALA A 10 12.21 8.06 18.72
C ALA A 10 12.28 8.94 17.46
N ILE A 11 11.14 9.48 17.02
CA ILE A 11 11.08 10.42 15.89
C ILE A 11 11.77 11.73 16.25
N ASP A 12 11.51 12.28 17.44
CA ASP A 12 12.13 13.53 17.91
C ASP A 12 13.66 13.38 17.96
N ILE A 13 14.18 12.25 18.47
CA ILE A 13 15.63 11.96 18.49
C ILE A 13 16.20 11.90 17.07
N TYR A 14 15.52 11.23 16.13
CA TYR A 14 15.98 11.12 14.75
C TYR A 14 15.99 12.47 14.03
N VAL A 15 14.97 13.29 14.25
CA VAL A 15 14.86 14.64 13.68
C VAL A 15 15.95 15.55 14.24
N ASN A 16 16.29 15.45 15.52
CA ASN A 16 17.37 16.26 16.13
C ASN A 16 18.75 15.99 15.50
N GLY A 17 18.95 14.80 14.93
CA GLY A 17 20.19 14.42 14.23
C GLY A 17 20.15 14.62 12.72
N THR A 18 19.07 15.13 12.14
CA THR A 18 18.88 15.24 10.69
C THR A 18 18.24 16.57 10.28
N ASN A 19 18.35 16.95 9.00
CA ASN A 19 17.65 18.13 8.48
C ASN A 19 16.19 17.84 8.08
N LYS A 20 15.56 16.79 8.66
CA LYS A 20 14.20 16.37 8.31
C LYS A 20 13.22 16.78 9.39
N SER A 21 12.01 17.13 8.98
CA SER A 21 10.90 17.36 9.89
C SER A 21 10.30 16.03 10.38
N ALA A 22 9.67 16.04 11.56
CA ALA A 22 8.92 14.89 12.07
C ALA A 22 7.83 14.44 11.11
N LEU A 23 7.21 15.38 10.38
CA LEU A 23 6.16 15.09 9.40
C LEU A 23 6.71 14.27 8.22
N GLU A 24 7.86 14.67 7.66
CA GLU A 24 8.51 13.92 6.57
C GLU A 24 8.93 12.50 7.00
N VAL A 25 9.36 12.34 8.26
CA VAL A 25 9.72 11.04 8.82
C VAL A 25 8.48 10.15 8.92
N VAL A 26 7.37 10.68 9.44
CA VAL A 26 6.09 9.94 9.55
C VAL A 26 5.57 9.56 8.16
N GLU A 27 5.63 10.47 7.19
CA GLU A 27 5.23 10.19 5.79
C GLU A 27 6.10 9.09 5.16
N ALA A 28 7.41 9.14 5.37
CA ALA A 28 8.34 8.13 4.88
C ALA A 28 8.05 6.75 5.50
N LEU A 29 7.81 6.69 6.81
CA LEU A 29 7.42 5.47 7.52
C LEU A 29 6.10 4.92 7.00
N ASN A 30 5.08 5.77 6.87
CA ASN A 30 3.77 5.38 6.33
C ASN A 30 3.92 4.80 4.92
N LYS A 31 4.66 5.48 4.03
CA LYS A 31 4.93 5.01 2.66
C LYS A 31 5.66 3.66 2.66
N TYR A 32 6.68 3.51 3.51
CA TYR A 32 7.45 2.27 3.61
C TYR A 32 6.58 1.09 4.04
N TYR A 33 5.85 1.22 5.14
CA TYR A 33 5.00 0.14 5.65
C TYR A 33 3.82 -0.16 4.74
N PHE A 34 3.22 0.86 4.12
CA PHE A 34 2.20 0.67 3.10
C PHE A 34 2.74 -0.14 1.90
N ASN A 35 3.92 0.21 1.38
CA ASN A 35 4.54 -0.52 0.27
C ASN A 35 4.90 -1.97 0.64
N LYS A 36 5.31 -2.20 1.89
CA LYS A 36 5.56 -3.54 2.43
C LYS A 36 4.28 -4.38 2.45
N ALA A 37 3.18 -3.82 2.95
CA ALA A 37 1.87 -4.48 2.97
C ALA A 37 1.37 -4.77 1.54
N VAL A 38 1.48 -3.80 0.63
CA VAL A 38 1.12 -3.96 -0.79
C VAL A 38 1.88 -5.12 -1.42
N THR A 39 3.19 -5.24 -1.18
CA THR A 39 4.01 -6.32 -1.75
C THR A 39 3.56 -7.69 -1.25
N ALA A 40 3.21 -7.81 0.03
CA ALA A 40 2.67 -9.04 0.60
C ALA A 40 1.32 -9.42 -0.06
N GLU A 41 0.41 -8.46 -0.18
CA GLU A 41 -0.90 -8.70 -0.80
C GLU A 41 -0.82 -9.02 -2.30
N ILE A 42 0.07 -8.37 -3.05
CA ILE A 42 0.33 -8.69 -4.47
C ILE A 42 0.85 -10.13 -4.61
N THR A 43 1.67 -10.59 -3.67
CA THR A 43 2.15 -11.99 -3.69
C THR A 43 0.99 -12.97 -3.49
N LEU A 44 0.02 -12.63 -2.65
CA LEU A 44 -1.20 -13.44 -2.45
C LEU A 44 -2.14 -13.38 -3.65
N TYR A 45 -2.26 -12.21 -4.30
CA TYR A 45 -2.99 -12.02 -5.55
C TYR A 45 -2.42 -12.90 -6.68
N LYS A 46 -1.10 -12.85 -6.90
CA LYS A 46 -0.40 -13.68 -7.92
C LYS A 46 -0.61 -15.17 -7.69
N LYS A 47 -0.66 -15.60 -6.42
CA LYS A 47 -0.95 -16.99 -6.04
C LYS A 47 -2.44 -17.36 -6.10
N LYS A 48 -3.32 -16.45 -6.56
CA LYS A 48 -4.78 -16.59 -6.55
C LYS A 48 -5.38 -16.96 -5.18
N LYS A 49 -4.66 -16.66 -4.09
CA LYS A 49 -5.07 -16.99 -2.71
C LYS A 49 -6.04 -15.98 -2.11
N LYS A 50 -6.02 -14.73 -2.59
CA LYS A 50 -6.92 -13.67 -2.17
C LYS A 50 -7.53 -12.98 -3.38
N LYS A 51 -8.83 -12.64 -3.28
CA LYS A 51 -9.56 -11.81 -4.26
C LYS A 51 -9.22 -10.34 -4.08
N VAL A 52 -9.33 -9.57 -5.16
CA VAL A 52 -9.09 -8.11 -5.15
C VAL A 52 -9.90 -7.39 -4.06
N ALA A 53 -11.18 -7.76 -3.87
CA ALA A 53 -12.05 -7.16 -2.85
C ALA A 53 -11.53 -7.35 -1.41
N GLN A 54 -10.91 -8.49 -1.12
CA GLN A 54 -10.31 -8.72 0.19
C GLN A 54 -9.02 -7.89 0.35
N ILE A 55 -8.20 -7.84 -0.70
CA ILE A 55 -6.95 -7.09 -0.71
C ILE A 55 -7.19 -5.58 -0.54
N THR A 56 -8.18 -5.02 -1.24
CA THR A 56 -8.52 -3.60 -1.16
C THR A 56 -9.08 -3.23 0.22
N LYS A 57 -9.84 -4.14 0.84
CA LYS A 57 -10.29 -4.02 2.23
C LYS A 57 -9.12 -4.04 3.22
N ASP A 58 -8.20 -5.00 3.07
CA ASP A 58 -7.03 -5.16 3.97
C ASP A 58 -6.09 -3.95 3.87
N LEU A 59 -5.84 -3.46 2.65
CA LEU A 59 -5.01 -2.28 2.40
C LEU A 59 -5.73 -0.94 2.65
N LYS A 60 -7.04 -0.97 2.92
CA LYS A 60 -7.90 0.22 3.08
C LYS A 60 -7.79 1.21 1.90
N ILE A 61 -7.77 0.67 0.67
CA ILE A 61 -7.70 1.46 -0.57
C ILE A 61 -8.86 1.10 -1.49
N SER A 62 -9.16 1.99 -2.44
CA SER A 62 -10.13 1.69 -3.49
C SER A 62 -9.57 0.67 -4.50
N HIS A 63 -10.47 -0.07 -5.14
CA HIS A 63 -10.15 -0.96 -6.25
C HIS A 63 -9.36 -0.24 -7.35
N ARG A 64 -9.77 0.98 -7.74
CA ARG A 64 -9.06 1.81 -8.72
C ARG A 64 -7.59 2.04 -8.33
N ARG A 65 -7.33 2.37 -7.06
CA ARG A 65 -5.98 2.60 -6.56
C ARG A 65 -5.15 1.32 -6.57
N PHE A 66 -5.76 0.18 -6.25
CA PHE A 66 -5.09 -1.11 -6.35
C PHE A 66 -4.71 -1.47 -7.79
N TYR A 67 -5.60 -1.30 -8.77
CA TYR A 67 -5.25 -1.55 -10.18
C TYR A 67 -4.13 -0.64 -10.67
N LYS A 68 -4.13 0.64 -10.29
CA LYS A 68 -3.01 1.54 -10.59
C LYS A 68 -1.69 1.03 -9.99
N ILE A 69 -1.71 0.53 -8.76
CA ILE A 69 -0.54 -0.08 -8.11
C ILE A 69 -0.05 -1.32 -8.89
N LEU A 70 -0.96 -2.13 -9.43
CA LEU A 70 -0.59 -3.26 -10.28
C LEU A 70 0.06 -2.80 -11.59
N GLU A 71 -0.49 -1.78 -12.25
CA GLU A 71 0.09 -1.14 -13.45
C GLU A 71 1.51 -0.60 -13.15
N ASP A 72 1.66 0.22 -12.09
CA ASP A 72 2.93 0.82 -11.69
C ASP A 72 4.00 -0.23 -11.36
N LYS A 73 3.60 -1.37 -10.77
CA LYS A 73 4.48 -2.50 -10.44
C LYS A 73 4.64 -3.51 -11.58
N LYS A 74 4.09 -3.25 -12.77
CA LYS A 74 4.11 -4.14 -13.94
C LYS A 74 3.63 -5.56 -13.61
N VAL A 75 2.59 -5.66 -12.78
CA VAL A 75 1.94 -6.94 -12.45
C VAL A 75 0.80 -7.14 -13.43
N GLU A 76 0.77 -8.29 -14.11
CA GLU A 76 -0.32 -8.61 -15.02
C GLU A 76 -1.65 -8.79 -14.28
N PHE A 77 -2.70 -8.19 -14.84
CA PHE A 77 -4.07 -8.40 -14.42
C PHE A 77 -5.01 -8.24 -15.62
N THR A 78 -6.12 -8.95 -15.58
CA THR A 78 -7.19 -8.77 -16.57
C THR A 78 -7.86 -7.43 -16.30
N LYS A 79 -7.56 -6.43 -17.13
CA LYS A 79 -8.34 -5.20 -17.18
C LYS A 79 -9.70 -5.60 -17.75
N TYR A 80 -10.78 -5.37 -17.01
CA TYR A 80 -12.14 -5.52 -17.54
C TYR A 80 -12.31 -4.43 -18.60
N ASN A 81 -11.88 -4.71 -19.83
CA ASN A 81 -12.36 -4.00 -20.99
C ASN A 81 -13.76 -4.55 -21.22
N LYS A 82 -14.78 -3.76 -20.87
CA LYS A 82 -16.15 -4.02 -21.32
C LYS A 82 -16.21 -3.69 -22.83
N THR A 83 -15.41 -4.38 -23.63
CA THR A 83 -15.45 -4.33 -25.08
C THR A 83 -16.19 -5.57 -25.56
N LYS A 84 -17.51 -5.42 -25.68
CA LYS A 84 -18.38 -6.05 -26.69
C LYS A 84 -18.09 -7.51 -27.09
N GLU A 85 -17.96 -8.44 -26.15
CA GLU A 85 -18.01 -9.89 -26.47
C GLU A 85 -19.11 -10.66 -25.72
N ASP A 86 -19.90 -9.98 -24.87
CA ASP A 86 -21.04 -10.59 -24.15
C ASP A 86 -22.39 -10.39 -24.90
N GLU A 87 -22.37 -10.32 -26.24
CA GLU A 87 -23.59 -10.32 -27.09
C GLU A 87 -23.49 -11.38 -28.21
N GLN A 88 -23.14 -12.62 -27.87
CA GLN A 88 -23.38 -13.78 -28.73
C GLN A 88 -24.35 -14.76 -28.08
#